data_AF-A0A945AG51-F1
#
_entry.id   AF-A0A945AG51-F1
#
_cell.length_a   1.000
_cell.length_b   1.000
_cell.length_c   1.000
_cell.angle_alpha   90.00
_cell.angle_beta   90.00
_cell.angle_gamma   90.00
#
_symmetry.space_group_name_H-M   'P 1'
#
loop_
_entity.id
_entity.type
_entity.pdbx_description
1 polymer ?
#
loop_
_entity_poly.entity_id
_entity_poly.type
_entity_poly.pdbx_seq_one_letter_code
_entity_poly.pdbx_strand_id
1 'polypeptide(L)' 'MAMHNPAHPGELLKTLCLEPLDLTVTQTAQALGVARKTLSELINQKSGISPEMAI' A
#
# COMPACT_ATOMS: atom_id res chain seq x y z
N MET A 1 21.64 12.43 4.95
CA MET A 1 21.59 12.13 3.50
C MET A 1 20.15 11.77 3.17
N ALA A 2 19.44 12.62 2.42
CA ALA A 2 18.10 12.31 1.95
C ALA A 2 18.19 11.24 0.85
N MET A 3 17.32 10.24 0.88
CA MET A 3 17.29 9.18 -0.12
C MET A 3 16.99 9.82 -1.49
N HIS A 4 17.84 9.57 -2.50
CA HIS A 4 17.76 10.22 -3.81
C HIS A 4 16.51 9.81 -4.63
N ASN A 5 15.76 8.81 -4.18
CA ASN A 5 14.46 8.42 -4.72
C ASN A 5 13.73 7.55 -3.66
N PRO A 6 13.02 8.13 -2.69
CA PRO A 6 12.28 7.33 -1.70
C PRO A 6 11.21 6.51 -2.42
N ALA A 7 11.25 5.19 -2.23
CA ALA A 7 10.23 4.31 -2.80
C ALA A 7 8.85 4.72 -2.26
N HIS A 8 7.86 4.80 -3.15
CA HIS A 8 6.50 5.14 -2.76
C HIS A 8 5.99 4.09 -1.76
N PRO A 9 5.34 4.49 -0.66
CA PRO A 9 4.91 3.55 0.39
C PRO A 9 4.02 2.43 -0.13
N GLY A 10 3.17 2.71 -1.14
CA GLY A 10 2.36 1.67 -1.76
C GLY A 10 3.14 0.67 -2.62
N GLU A 11 4.28 1.06 -3.18
CA GLU A 11 5.18 0.13 -3.87
C GLU A 11 5.87 -0.79 -2.86
N LEU A 12 6.31 -0.24 -1.72
CA LEU A 12 6.84 -1.03 -0.61
C LEU A 12 5.81 -2.03 -0.08
N LEU A 13 4.56 -1.60 0.11
CA LEU A 13 3.48 -2.49 0.56
C LEU A 13 3.29 -3.67 -0.41
N LYS A 14 3.33 -3.40 -1.73
CA LYS A 14 3.19 -4.44 -2.75
C LYS A 14 4.32 -5.46 -2.66
N THR A 15 5.57 -4.99 -2.68
CA THR A 15 6.74 -5.87 -2.79
C THR A 15 7.12 -6.56 -1.49
N LEU A 16 6.84 -5.94 -0.35
CA LEU A 16 7.18 -6.50 0.96
C LEU A 16 6.04 -7.27 1.61
N CYS A 17 4.79 -7.01 1.23
CA CYS A 17 3.63 -7.66 1.84
C CYS A 17 2.77 -8.44 0.83
N LEU A 18 2.26 -7.82 -0.24
CA LEU A 18 1.31 -8.50 -1.13
C LEU A 18 1.96 -9.65 -1.92
N GLU A 19 3.12 -9.40 -2.54
CA GLU A 19 3.83 -10.39 -3.36
C GLU A 19 4.34 -11.61 -2.56
N PRO A 20 5.02 -11.47 -1.40
CA PRO A 20 5.50 -12.63 -0.65
C PRO A 20 4.40 -13.41 0.07
N LEU A 21 3.25 -12.78 0.35
CA LEU A 21 2.11 -13.42 1.03
C LEU A 21 1.04 -13.93 0.05
N ASP A 22 1.24 -13.78 -1.26
CA ASP A 22 0.27 -14.08 -2.32
C ASP A 22 -1.13 -13.49 -2.04
N LEU A 23 -1.16 -12.29 -1.45
CA LEU A 23 -2.40 -11.62 -1.06
C LEU A 23 -2.96 -10.80 -2.21
N THR A 24 -4.24 -10.99 -2.49
CA THR A 24 -4.94 -10.12 -3.44
C THR A 24 -5.25 -8.76 -2.82
N VAL A 25 -5.31 -7.72 -3.65
CA VAL A 25 -5.71 -6.36 -3.24
C VAL A 25 -7.05 -6.36 -2.49
N THR A 26 -7.99 -7.21 -2.89
CA THR A 26 -9.30 -7.30 -2.24
C THR A 26 -9.19 -7.88 -0.82
N GLN A 27 -8.42 -8.95 -0.63
CA GLN A 27 -8.21 -9.56 0.69
C GLN A 27 -7.45 -8.62 1.61
N THR A 28 -6.38 -7.99 1.12
CA THR A 28 -5.61 -7.02 1.89
C THR A 28 -6.44 -5.81 2.27
N ALA A 29 -7.27 -5.30 1.37
CA ALA A 29 -8.15 -4.16 1.68
C ALA A 29 -9.17 -4.51 2.76
N GLN A 30 -9.75 -5.72 2.68
CA GLN A 30 -10.67 -6.22 3.71
C GLN A 30 -9.98 -6.41 5.06
N ALA A 31 -8.77 -6.97 5.08
CA ALA A 31 -7.99 -7.19 6.30
C ALA A 31 -7.56 -5.87 6.96
N LEU A 32 -7.25 -4.85 6.16
CA LEU A 32 -6.91 -3.50 6.62
C LEU A 32 -8.13 -2.62 6.92
N GLY A 33 -9.36 -3.10 6.65
CA GLY A 33 -10.58 -2.33 6.84
C GLY A 33 -10.72 -1.11 5.92
N VAL A 34 -10.00 -1.09 4.79
CA VAL A 34 -10.02 0.03 3.83
C VAL A 34 -10.79 -0.33 2.57
N ALA A 35 -11.26 0.67 1.83
CA ALA A 35 -11.86 0.43 0.53
C ALA A 35 -10.81 -0.13 -0.45
N ARG A 36 -11.21 -1.13 -1.26
CA ARG A 36 -10.36 -1.70 -2.33
C ARG A 36 -9.77 -0.63 -3.24
N LYS A 37 -10.57 0.41 -3.55
CA LYS A 37 -10.13 1.53 -4.39
C LYS A 37 -8.96 2.28 -3.76
N THR A 38 -9.04 2.60 -2.47
CA THR A 38 -7.99 3.28 -1.70
C THR A 38 -6.69 2.47 -1.71
N LEU A 39 -6.77 1.17 -1.43
CA LEU A 39 -5.59 0.32 -1.47
C LEU A 39 -4.99 0.21 -2.88
N SER A 40 -5.84 0.14 -3.91
CA SER A 40 -5.43 0.15 -5.31
C SER A 40 -4.70 1.45 -5.68
N GLU A 41 -5.23 2.61 -5.27
CA GLU A 41 -4.60 3.90 -5.53
C GLU A 41 -3.25 4.03 -4.81
N LEU A 42 -3.13 3.49 -3.60
CA LEU A 42 -1.88 3.44 -2.85
C LEU A 42 -0.83 2.60 -3.58
N ILE A 43 -1.11 1.33 -3.90
CA ILE A 43 -0.13 0.41 -4.53
C ILE A 43 0.26 0.82 -5.96
N ASN A 44 -0.60 1.59 -6.64
CA ASN A 44 -0.32 2.15 -7.96
C ASN A 44 0.32 3.55 -7.90
N GLN A 45 0.79 3.97 -6.72
CA GLN A 45 1.49 5.25 -6.50
C GLN A 45 0.64 6.49 -6.84
N LYS A 46 -0.69 6.37 -6.81
CA LYS A 46 -1.64 7.45 -7.11
C LYS A 46 -2.14 8.18 -5.87
N SER A 47 -1.91 7.62 -4.68
CA SER A 47 -2.28 8.22 -3.40
C SER A 47 -1.24 7.88 -2.34
N GLY A 48 -1.01 8.81 -1.40
CA GLY A 48 -0.20 8.55 -0.21
C GLY A 48 -0.94 7.77 0.87
N ILE A 49 -0.27 7.49 1.99
CA ILE A 49 -0.88 6.92 3.19
C ILE A 49 -1.59 8.03 3.96
N SER A 50 -2.91 7.90 4.13
CA SER A 50 -3.70 8.80 4.99
C SER A 50 -3.44 8.50 6.48
N PRO A 51 -3.59 9.48 7.39
CA PRO A 51 -3.44 9.26 8.82
C PRO A 51 -4.30 8.10 9.35
N GLU A 52 -5.54 7.98 8.88
CA GLU A 52 -6.48 6.90 9.23
C GLU A 52 -5.96 5.51 8.84
N MET A 53 -5.08 5.42 7.85
CA MET A 53 -4.47 4.17 7.37
C MET A 53 -3.14 3.85 8.08
N ALA A 54 -2.59 4.81 8.84
CA ALA A 54 -1.32 4.69 9.56
C ALA A 54 -1.48 4.37 11.07
N ILE A 55 -2.73 4.25 11.55
CA ILE A 55 -3.07 3.90 12.94
C ILE A 55 -3.00 2.39 13.12
#